data_AF-A0A8T4QCZ8-F1
#
_entry.id   AF-A0A8T4QCZ8-F1
#
_cell.length_a   1.000
_cell.length_b   1.000
_cell.length_c   1.000
_cell.angle_alpha   90.00
_cell.angle_beta   90.00
_cell.angle_gamma   90.00
#
_symmetry.space_group_name_H-M   'P 1'
#
loop_
_entity.id
_entity.type
_entity.pdbx_description
1 polymer ?
#
loop_
_entity_poly.entity_id
_entity_poly.type
_entity_poly.pdbx_seq_one_letter_code
_entity_poly.pdbx_strand_id
1 'polypeptide(L)' 'DFFSGSPSVKVDKILTATKNEKMLQQDLMGEEDAIRRYKERIVQAEALQEFALATQLRNILAIEQEHAMDLKQALGK' A
#
# COMPACT_ATOMS: atom_id res chain seq x y z
N ASP A 1 2.84 23.70 10.06
CA ASP A 1 2.73 22.76 8.94
C ASP A 1 3.58 21.54 9.22
N PHE A 2 3.03 20.34 9.09
CA PHE A 2 3.74 19.09 9.33
C PHE A 2 4.61 18.76 8.09
N PHE A 3 5.93 18.67 8.26
CA PHE A 3 6.97 18.49 7.22
C PHE A 3 7.03 19.48 6.04
N SER A 4 6.21 20.54 6.01
CA SER A 4 6.16 21.53 4.90
C SER A 4 5.95 20.93 3.50
N GLY A 5 5.46 19.68 3.43
CA GLY A 5 5.12 18.99 2.19
C GLY A 5 3.63 19.11 1.89
N SER A 6 3.26 19.17 0.61
CA SER A 6 1.86 19.14 0.18
C SER A 6 1.46 17.73 -0.25
N PRO A 7 0.38 17.15 0.30
CA PRO A 7 -0.12 15.86 -0.18
C PRO A 7 -0.55 15.98 -1.65
N SER A 8 -0.35 14.91 -2.41
CA SER A 8 -0.84 14.83 -3.79
C SER A 8 -2.36 14.61 -3.79
N VAL A 9 -3.07 15.32 -4.67
CA VAL A 9 -4.48 15.04 -5.02
C VAL A 9 -4.61 14.23 -6.30
N LYS A 10 -3.49 13.91 -6.96
CA LYS A 10 -3.47 13.12 -8.18
C LYS A 10 -3.65 11.65 -7.83
N VAL A 11 -4.78 11.09 -8.29
CA VAL A 11 -5.11 9.67 -8.16
C VAL A 11 -4.45 8.90 -9.29
N ASP A 12 -3.98 7.68 -8.99
CA ASP A 12 -3.46 6.77 -10.01
C ASP A 12 -4.58 6.26 -10.93
N LYS A 13 -4.18 5.67 -12.06
CA LYS A 13 -5.13 5.16 -13.04
C LYS A 13 -5.95 4.01 -12.45
N ILE A 14 -7.27 4.21 -12.40
CA ILE A 14 -8.22 3.14 -12.03
C ILE A 14 -8.29 2.14 -13.18
N LEU A 15 -8.01 0.87 -12.87
CA LEU A 15 -8.14 -0.24 -13.81
C LEU A 15 -9.49 -0.93 -13.62
N THR A 16 -10.07 -1.39 -14.72
CA THR A 16 -11.32 -2.15 -14.73
C THR A 16 -11.17 -3.40 -15.57
N ALA A 17 -11.91 -4.46 -15.25
CA ALA A 17 -11.94 -5.68 -16.05
C ALA A 17 -13.34 -6.33 -15.99
N THR A 18 -13.67 -7.12 -17.01
CA THR A 18 -14.93 -7.88 -17.07
C THR A 18 -14.83 -9.27 -16.43
N LYS A 19 -13.60 -9.75 -16.17
CA LYS A 19 -13.33 -11.05 -15.54
C LYS A 19 -12.90 -10.85 -14.10
N ASN A 20 -13.57 -11.53 -13.16
CA ASN A 20 -13.27 -11.46 -11.73
C ASN A 20 -11.80 -11.78 -11.42
N GLU A 21 -11.24 -12.82 -12.04
CA GLU A 21 -9.82 -13.18 -11.86
C GLU A 21 -8.89 -12.02 -12.26
N LYS A 22 -9.22 -11.30 -13.33
CA LYS A 22 -8.42 -10.16 -13.77
C LYS A 22 -8.54 -8.98 -12.81
N MET A 23 -9.72 -8.78 -12.21
CA MET A 23 -9.91 -7.77 -11.16
C MET A 23 -9.09 -8.11 -9.92
N LEU A 24 -9.12 -9.35 -9.44
CA LEU A 24 -8.32 -9.80 -8.29
C LEU A 24 -6.81 -9.69 -8.55
N GLN A 25 -6.35 -9.96 -9.79
CA GLN A 25 -4.96 -9.72 -10.16
C GLN A 25 -4.58 -8.24 -10.16
N GLN A 26 -5.48 -7.35 -10.63
CA GLN A 26 -5.28 -5.91 -10.59
C GLN A 26 -5.22 -5.40 -9.15
N ASP A 27 -6.09 -5.92 -8.29
CA ASP A 27 -6.14 -5.60 -6.86
C ASP A 27 -4.84 -6.03 -6.17
N LEU A 28 -4.39 -7.27 -6.41
CA LEU A 28 -3.14 -7.78 -5.87
C LEU A 28 -1.93 -6.94 -6.29
N MET A 29 -1.89 -6.47 -7.55
CA MET A 29 -0.85 -5.54 -8.00
C MET A 29 -0.88 -4.20 -7.25
N GLY A 30 -2.09 -3.71 -6.93
CA GLY A 30 -2.28 -2.52 -6.10
C GLY A 30 -1.72 -2.71 -4.69
N GLU A 31 -2.07 -3.83 -4.04
CA GLU A 31 -1.59 -4.15 -2.70
C GLU A 31 -0.06 -4.33 -2.65
N GLU A 32 0.52 -5.01 -3.63
CA GLU A 32 1.98 -5.17 -3.70
C GLU A 32 2.72 -3.84 -3.92
N ASP A 33 2.15 -2.90 -4.68
CA ASP A 33 2.71 -1.55 -4.81
C ASP A 33 2.56 -0.74 -3.52
N ALA A 34 1.40 -0.82 -2.85
CA ALA A 34 1.16 -0.17 -1.56
C ALA A 34 2.17 -0.66 -0.50
N ILE A 35 2.36 -1.97 -0.38
CA ILE A 35 3.35 -2.60 0.51
C ILE A 35 4.76 -2.04 0.24
N ARG A 36 5.17 -1.96 -1.03
CA ARG A 36 6.48 -1.41 -1.42
C ARG A 36 6.62 0.04 -0.99
N ARG A 37 5.60 0.87 -1.24
CA ARG A 37 5.58 2.29 -0.89
C ARG A 37 5.62 2.50 0.63
N TYR A 38 4.85 1.74 1.41
CA TYR A 38 4.84 1.87 2.87
C TYR A 38 6.17 1.45 3.49
N LYS A 39 6.82 0.39 3.00
CA LYS A 39 8.19 0.04 3.43
C LYS A 39 9.17 1.18 3.23
N GLU A 40 9.12 1.84 2.07
CA GLU A 40 9.97 3.01 1.78
C GLU A 40 9.68 4.17 2.75
N ARG A 41 8.40 4.47 3.03
CA ARG A 41 8.01 5.57 3.92
C ARG A 41 8.34 5.29 5.38
N ILE A 42 8.30 4.04 5.81
CA ILE A 42 8.73 3.64 7.16
C ILE A 42 10.21 3.98 7.33
N VAL A 43 11.06 3.59 6.39
CA VAL A 43 12.51 3.91 6.43
C VAL A 43 12.75 5.43 6.47
N GLN A 44 12.00 6.19 5.66
CA GLN A 44 12.08 7.66 5.65
C GLN A 44 11.65 8.27 7.00
N ALA A 45 10.54 7.81 7.58
CA ALA A 45 10.04 8.30 8.86
C ALA A 45 11.03 7.99 10.00
N GLU A 46 11.64 6.79 10.01
CA GLU A 46 12.65 6.43 11.01
C GLU A 46 13.94 7.24 10.87
N ALA A 47 14.38 7.51 9.64
CA ALA A 47 15.53 8.37 9.38
C ALA A 47 15.32 9.81 9.89
N LEU A 48 14.06 10.26 9.96
CA LEU A 48 13.65 11.56 10.52
C LEU A 48 13.34 11.50 12.03
N GLN A 49 13.50 10.34 12.68
CA GLN A 49 13.15 10.09 14.09
C GLN A 49 11.65 10.29 14.40
N GLU A 50 10.79 10.15 13.39
CA GLU A 50 9.34 10.33 13.48
C GLU A 50 8.66 9.01 13.84
N PHE A 51 8.94 8.53 15.06
CA PHE A 51 8.60 7.18 15.50
C PHE A 51 7.09 6.89 15.56
N ALA A 52 6.28 7.89 15.92
CA ALA A 52 4.84 7.77 15.93
C ALA A 52 4.30 7.53 14.52
N LEU A 53 4.80 8.29 13.53
CA LEU A 53 4.45 8.11 12.12
C LEU A 53 4.91 6.74 11.62
N ALA A 54 6.16 6.34 11.90
CA ALA A 54 6.67 5.03 11.51
C ALA A 54 5.81 3.88 12.06
N THR A 55 5.30 4.02 13.30
CA THR A 55 4.38 3.06 13.92
C THR A 55 3.05 2.98 13.18
N GLN A 56 2.44 4.13 12.85
CA GLN A 56 1.19 4.14 12.08
C GLN A 56 1.36 3.52 10.69
N LEU A 57 2.47 3.82 10.01
CA LEU A 57 2.77 3.22 8.70
C LEU A 57 2.96 1.70 8.78
N ARG A 58 3.51 1.17 9.88
CA ARG A 58 3.62 -0.28 10.10
C ARG A 58 2.27 -0.96 10.28
N ASN A 59 1.33 -0.30 10.97
CA ASN A 59 -0.03 -0.84 11.11
C ASN A 59 -0.72 -0.94 9.75
N ILE A 60 -0.58 0.10 8.91
CA ILE A 60 -1.12 0.07 7.55
C ILE A 60 -0.43 -1.03 6.72
N LEU A 61 0.91 -1.12 6.79
CA LEU A 61 1.66 -2.17 6.11
C LEU A 61 1.17 -3.58 6.48
N ALA A 62 0.88 -3.84 7.76
CA ALA A 62 0.37 -5.13 8.21
C ALA A 62 -0.98 -5.47 7.56
N ILE A 63 -1.87 -4.49 7.43
CA ILE A 63 -3.18 -4.63 6.77
C ILE A 63 -3.00 -4.94 5.28
N GLU A 64 -2.16 -4.19 4.55
CA GLU A 64 -1.97 -4.46 3.11
C GLU A 64 -1.31 -5.82 2.87
N GLN A 65 -0.46 -6.29 3.79
CA GLN A 65 0.10 -7.64 3.71
C GLN A 65 -0.97 -8.72 3.92
N GLU A 66 -1.94 -8.49 4.80
CA GLU A 66 -3.12 -9.36 4.96
C GLU A 66 -3.96 -9.38 3.68
N HIS A 67 -4.32 -8.21 3.13
CA HIS A 67 -5.05 -8.11 1.87
C HIS A 67 -4.34 -8.86 0.72
N ALA A 68 -3.03 -8.67 0.58
CA ALA A 68 -2.24 -9.35 -0.45
C ALA A 68 -2.23 -10.88 -0.27
N MET A 69 -2.24 -11.39 0.98
CA MET A 69 -2.34 -12.83 1.26
C MET A 69 -3.71 -13.37 0.88
N ASP A 70 -4.79 -12.67 1.26
CA ASP A 70 -6.17 -13.07 0.94
C ASP A 70 -6.40 -13.11 -0.57
N LEU A 71 -5.88 -12.13 -1.30
CA LEU A 71 -5.95 -12.09 -2.76
C LEU A 71 -5.15 -13.22 -3.42
N LYS A 72 -3.97 -13.56 -2.89
CA LYS A 72 -3.18 -14.71 -3.36
C LYS A 72 -3.94 -16.01 -3.15
N GLN A 73 -4.55 -16.19 -1.97
CA GLN A 73 -5.38 -17.35 -1.68
C GLN A 73 -6.59 -17.44 -2.61
N ALA A 74 -7.30 -16.33 -2.85
CA ALA A 74 -8.43 -16.27 -3.76
C ALA A 74 -8.06 -16.58 -5.23
N LEU A 75 -6.82 -16.26 -5.63
CA LEU A 75 -6.25 -16.58 -6.93
C LEU A 75 -5.62 -17.99 -7.02
N GLY A 76 -5.59 -18.75 -5.92
CA GLY A 76 -4.96 -20.08 -5.85
C GLY A 76 -3.44 -20.05 -5.96
N LYS A 77 -2.78 -18.99 -5.46
CA LYS A 77 -1.32 -18.81 -5.45
C LYS A 77 -0.70 -19.02 -4.07
#